data_AF-A0AA86MWH0-F1
#
_entry.id   AF-A0AA86MWH0-F1
#
_cell.length_a   1.000
_cell.length_b   1.000
_cell.length_c   1.000
_cell.angle_alpha   90.00
_cell.angle_beta   90.00
_cell.angle_gamma   90.00
#
_symmetry.space_group_name_H-M   'P 1'
#
loop_
_entity.id
_entity.type
_entity.pdbx_description
1 polymer ?
#
loop_
_entity_poly.entity_id
_entity_poly.type
_entity_poly.pdbx_seq_one_letter_code
_entity_poly.pdbx_strand_id
1 'polypeptide(L)' 'MTGQTTRPLTNDERKAAEAAFRGEPFNPEWSHSAREMYDGIAAVLALRTSAEKPSSSEQSEEFPLEPAHTR' A
#
# COMPACT_ATOMS: atom_id res chain seq x y z
N MET A 1 4.50 -11.43 18.88
CA MET A 1 4.58 -12.28 17.66
C MET A 1 3.16 -12.47 17.12
N THR A 2 2.64 -11.51 16.34
CA THR A 2 1.34 -11.72 15.67
C THR A 2 1.61 -12.47 14.37
N GLY A 3 1.64 -13.81 14.47
CA GLY A 3 1.67 -14.67 13.30
C GLY A 3 0.44 -14.37 12.45
N GLN A 4 0.65 -13.72 11.32
CA GLN A 4 -0.35 -13.54 10.28
C GLN A 4 -0.69 -14.94 9.77
N THR A 5 -1.61 -15.61 10.44
CA THR A 5 -2.13 -16.88 9.95
C THR A 5 -2.69 -16.60 8.58
N THR A 6 -2.08 -17.17 7.54
CA THR A 6 -2.57 -17.16 6.16
C THR A 6 -3.87 -17.94 6.11
N ARG A 7 -4.93 -17.39 6.73
CA ARG A 7 -6.27 -17.90 6.57
C ARG A 7 -6.60 -17.74 5.09
N PRO A 8 -7.15 -18.79 4.45
CA PRO A 8 -7.58 -18.65 3.07
C PRO A 8 -8.60 -17.53 3.00
N LEU A 9 -8.35 -16.55 2.12
CA LEU A 9 -9.28 -15.47 1.84
C LEU A 9 -10.63 -16.06 1.40
N THR A 10 -11.71 -15.54 1.93
CA THR A 10 -13.05 -15.92 1.49
C THR A 10 -13.27 -15.46 0.05
N ASN A 11 -14.26 -16.06 -0.62
CA ASN A 11 -14.58 -15.69 -2.00
C ASN A 11 -14.94 -14.21 -2.14
N ASP A 12 -15.67 -13.66 -1.16
CA ASP A 12 -16.04 -12.26 -1.14
C ASP A 12 -14.84 -11.33 -0.92
N GLU A 13 -13.87 -11.67 -0.06
CA GLU A 13 -12.64 -10.88 0.12
C GLU A 13 -11.80 -10.82 -1.17
N ARG A 14 -11.66 -11.96 -1.88
CA ARG A 14 -10.96 -12.00 -3.17
C ARG A 14 -11.67 -11.14 -4.22
N LYS A 15 -13.01 -11.23 -4.30
CA LYS A 15 -13.81 -10.43 -5.23
C LYS A 15 -13.74 -8.94 -4.90
N ALA A 16 -13.77 -8.58 -3.63
CA ALA A 16 -13.65 -7.21 -3.18
C ALA A 16 -12.29 -6.61 -3.50
N ALA A 17 -11.20 -7.38 -3.29
CA ALA A 17 -9.87 -6.95 -3.70
C ALA A 17 -9.78 -6.73 -5.21
N GLU A 18 -10.28 -7.68 -6.01
CA GLU A 18 -10.31 -7.56 -7.46
C GLU A 18 -11.14 -6.35 -7.94
N ALA A 19 -12.32 -6.13 -7.35
CA ALA A 19 -13.17 -4.99 -7.64
C ALA A 19 -12.46 -3.66 -7.32
N ALA A 20 -11.78 -3.57 -6.18
CA ALA A 20 -11.01 -2.37 -5.80
C ALA A 20 -9.88 -2.09 -6.81
N PHE A 21 -9.15 -3.11 -7.26
CA PHE A 21 -8.11 -2.95 -8.29
C PHE A 21 -8.66 -2.54 -9.65
N ARG A 22 -9.86 -3.00 -10.00
CA ARG A 22 -10.53 -2.64 -11.27
C ARG A 22 -11.25 -1.29 -11.19
N GLY A 23 -11.45 -0.73 -10.00
CA GLY A 23 -12.29 0.44 -9.79
C GLY A 23 -13.79 0.16 -9.89
N GLU A 24 -14.21 -1.09 -9.68
CA GLU A 24 -15.62 -1.47 -9.64
C GLU A 24 -16.27 -1.12 -8.28
N PRO A 25 -17.60 -0.91 -8.22
CA PRO A 25 -18.28 -0.61 -6.96
C PRO A 25 -18.29 -1.80 -5.99
N PHE A 26 -18.25 -1.50 -4.70
CA PHE A 26 -18.37 -2.51 -3.64
C PHE A 26 -19.75 -3.18 -3.66
N ASN A 27 -19.80 -4.52 -3.65
CA ASN A 27 -21.07 -5.23 -3.52
C ASN A 27 -21.48 -5.32 -2.04
N PRO A 28 -22.66 -4.81 -1.64
CA PRO A 28 -23.13 -4.85 -0.26
C PRO A 28 -23.43 -6.26 0.28
N GLU A 29 -23.47 -7.29 -0.57
CA GLU A 29 -23.62 -8.69 -0.15
C GLU A 29 -22.32 -9.31 0.40
N TRP A 30 -21.18 -8.63 0.27
CA TRP A 30 -19.89 -9.10 0.78
C TRP A 30 -19.75 -8.88 2.30
N SER A 31 -18.86 -9.66 2.92
CA SER A 31 -18.65 -9.60 4.37
C SER A 31 -17.99 -8.29 4.83
N HIS A 32 -18.01 -8.04 6.14
CA HIS A 32 -17.30 -6.91 6.73
C HIS A 32 -15.80 -6.93 6.40
N SER A 33 -15.16 -8.10 6.46
CA SER A 33 -13.74 -8.24 6.13
C SER A 33 -13.43 -7.87 4.68
N ALA A 34 -14.33 -8.22 3.75
CA ALA A 34 -14.20 -7.83 2.35
C ALA A 34 -14.31 -6.32 2.13
N ARG A 35 -15.13 -5.64 2.94
CA ARG A 35 -15.20 -4.17 2.94
C ARG A 35 -13.87 -3.55 3.37
N GLU A 36 -13.26 -4.07 4.42
CA GLU A 36 -11.96 -3.58 4.91
C GLU A 36 -10.86 -3.76 3.85
N MET A 37 -10.87 -4.89 3.12
CA MET A 37 -9.97 -5.10 1.98
C MET A 37 -10.24 -4.14 0.83
N TYR A 38 -11.51 -3.94 0.45
CA TYR A 38 -11.88 -3.01 -0.62
C TYR A 38 -11.44 -1.58 -0.30
N ASP A 39 -11.79 -1.10 0.90
CA ASP A 39 -11.48 0.26 1.36
C ASP A 39 -9.97 0.49 1.44
N GLY A 40 -9.22 -0.46 2.01
CA GLY A 40 -7.76 -0.37 2.10
C GLY A 40 -7.09 -0.30 0.73
N ILE A 41 -7.51 -1.13 -0.23
CA ILE A 41 -6.95 -1.12 -1.59
C ILE A 41 -7.34 0.17 -2.31
N ALA A 42 -8.61 0.58 -2.24
CA ALA A 42 -9.09 1.82 -2.86
C ALA A 42 -8.37 3.06 -2.31
N ALA A 43 -8.14 3.12 -1.00
CA ALA A 43 -7.40 4.21 -0.35
C ALA A 43 -5.95 4.29 -0.84
N VAL A 44 -5.26 3.16 -0.97
CA VAL A 44 -3.87 3.12 -1.47
C VAL A 44 -3.80 3.48 -2.96
N LEU A 45 -4.77 3.03 -3.77
CA LEU A 45 -4.85 3.40 -5.18
C LEU A 45 -5.14 4.89 -5.36
N ALA A 46 -6.07 5.44 -4.58
CA ALA A 46 -6.36 6.87 -4.51
C ALA A 46 -5.11 7.66 -4.11
N LEU A 47 -4.37 7.17 -3.12
CA LEU A 47 -3.10 7.79 -2.72
C LEU A 47 -2.08 7.75 -3.86
N ARG A 48 -1.91 6.62 -4.55
CA ARG A 48 -0.99 6.52 -5.70
C ARG A 48 -1.33 7.47 -6.85
N THR A 49 -2.61 7.58 -7.22
CA THR A 49 -3.00 8.52 -8.29
C THR A 49 -2.86 9.97 -7.86
N SER A 50 -3.02 10.28 -6.57
CA SER A 50 -2.74 11.62 -6.03
C SER A 50 -1.24 11.89 -5.81
N ALA A 51 -0.42 10.83 -5.76
CA ALA A 51 1.03 10.88 -5.57
C ALA A 51 1.81 10.97 -6.89
N GLU A 52 1.20 11.48 -7.97
CA GLU A 52 1.92 12.01 -9.14
C GLU A 52 2.68 13.31 -8.82
N LYS A 53 3.42 13.32 -7.71
CA LYS A 53 4.75 13.91 -7.63
C LYS A 53 5.53 12.98 -6.70
N PRO A 54 6.49 12.19 -7.21
CA PRO A 54 7.52 11.63 -6.37
C PRO A 54 8.37 12.82 -5.90
N SER A 55 7.89 13.57 -4.93
CA SER A 55 8.75 14.29 -3.99
C SER A 55 9.32 13.25 -3.03
N SER A 56 9.97 12.22 -3.58
CA SER A 56 11.11 11.58 -2.95
C SER A 56 12.19 12.65 -2.98
N SER A 57 12.06 13.63 -2.09
CA SER A 57 13.07 14.63 -1.84
C SER A 57 14.25 13.84 -1.30
N GLU A 58 15.16 13.51 -2.23
CA GLU A 58 16.53 13.93 -2.06
C GLU A 58 17.17 13.36 -0.80
N GLN A 59 17.42 12.04 -0.79
CA GLN A 59 18.56 11.51 -0.05
C GLN A 59 19.81 11.65 -0.93
N SER A 60 20.16 12.90 -1.25
CA SER A 60 21.52 13.26 -1.62
C SER A 60 22.21 13.84 -0.39
N GLU A 61 22.52 12.95 0.55
CA GLU A 61 23.74 13.15 1.33
C GLU A 61 24.86 12.43 0.58
N GLU A 62 25.36 13.16 -0.41
CA GLU A 62 26.69 13.02 -0.98
C GLU A 62 27.68 13.04 0.19
N PHE A 63 28.09 11.85 0.64
CA PHE A 63 29.20 11.73 1.60
C PHE A 63 30.47 12.19 0.89
N PRO A 64 31.08 13.34 1.26
CA PRO A 64 32.30 13.77 0.62
C PRO A 64 33.42 12.85 1.08
N LEU A 65 34.10 12.26 0.12
CA LEU A 65 35.38 11.59 0.30
C LEU A 65 36.43 12.61 0.80
N GLU A 66 36.74 12.54 2.10
CA GLU A 66 38.00 12.87 2.82
C GLU A 66 38.66 14.27 2.67
N PRO A 67 39.42 14.79 3.67
CA PRO A 67 40.77 14.27 3.94
C PRO A 67 41.25 14.27 5.41
N ALA A 68 42.11 13.30 5.70
CA ALA A 68 43.02 13.23 6.85
C ALA A 68 43.55 14.60 7.34
N HIS A 69 43.32 14.92 8.61
CA HIS A 69 44.12 15.91 9.35
C HIS A 69 44.36 15.43 10.79
N THR A 70 45.56 14.88 10.98
CA THR A 70 46.50 15.14 12.08
C THR A 70 45.96 15.79 13.36
N ARG A 71 46.08 15.07 14.48
CA ARG A 71 46.64 15.63 15.71
C ARG A 71 47.34 14.58 16.55
#